data_AF-A0A7W1UIN0-F1
#
_entry.id   AF-A0A7W1UIN0-F1
#
_cell.length_a   1.000
_cell.length_b   1.000
_cell.length_c   1.000
_cell.angle_alpha   90.00
_cell.angle_beta   90.00
_cell.angle_gamma   90.00
#
_symmetry.space_group_name_H-M   'P 1'
#
loop_
_entity.id
_entity.type
_entity.pdbx_description
1 polymer ?
#
loop_
_entity_poly.entity_id
_entity_poly.type
_entity_poly.pdbx_seq_one_letter_code
_entity_poly.pdbx_strand_id
1 'polypeptide(L)'
;MIDLDLLPPELRNADLLLASAFHAGGVRRVAAVLRKPLAVASVHADLVNAIEDRLRAAPLTFVCADPRFGERMRTLHGNVGGEERIHIVLADDADAVAGLNRSEPVLLTLAARERLGDVDLSLIAPHSPSFSPESARELMELLIRLNMEAERER
;
A
#
# COMPACT_ATOMS: atom_id res chain seq x y z
N MET A 1 -28.55 -6.48 4.02
CA MET A 1 -28.12 -7.00 5.33
C MET A 1 -26.95 -7.94 5.07
N ILE A 2 -25.81 -7.76 5.74
CA ILE A 2 -24.66 -8.67 5.57
C ILE A 2 -24.94 -9.92 6.39
N ASP A 3 -24.90 -11.08 5.76
CA ASP A 3 -24.99 -12.37 6.46
C ASP A 3 -23.66 -12.66 7.17
N LEU A 4 -23.70 -12.71 8.50
CA LEU A 4 -22.52 -12.89 9.35
C LEU A 4 -21.97 -14.32 9.29
N ASP A 5 -22.79 -15.30 8.93
CA ASP A 5 -22.37 -16.70 8.85
C ASP A 5 -21.53 -16.96 7.59
N LEU A 6 -21.72 -16.12 6.56
CA LEU A 6 -20.92 -16.11 5.33
C LEU A 6 -19.58 -15.38 5.47
N LEU A 7 -19.33 -14.67 6.58
CA LEU A 7 -18.03 -14.03 6.78
C LEU A 7 -16.97 -15.06 7.19
N PRO A 8 -15.73 -14.95 6.65
CA PRO A 8 -14.63 -15.81 7.09
C PRO A 8 -14.42 -15.72 8.61
N PRO A 9 -14.14 -16.84 9.29
CA PRO A 9 -13.94 -16.86 10.74
C PRO A 9 -12.81 -15.92 11.20
N GLU A 10 -11.79 -15.74 10.38
CA GLU A 10 -10.69 -14.80 10.64
C GLU A 10 -11.21 -13.37 10.80
N LEU A 11 -12.17 -12.98 9.97
CA LEU A 11 -12.78 -11.65 10.03
C LEU A 11 -13.64 -11.49 11.30
N ARG A 12 -14.31 -12.57 11.72
CA ARG A 12 -15.09 -12.61 12.97
C ARG A 12 -14.23 -12.63 14.22
N ASN A 13 -13.00 -13.11 14.13
CA ASN A 13 -12.05 -13.17 15.25
C ASN A 13 -11.08 -11.99 15.31
N ALA A 14 -10.97 -11.16 14.27
CA ALA A 14 -10.06 -10.02 14.25
C ALA A 14 -10.40 -8.93 15.29
N ASP A 15 -9.42 -8.34 15.96
CA ASP A 15 -9.68 -7.22 16.89
C ASP A 15 -9.82 -5.86 16.16
N LEU A 16 -9.37 -5.81 14.91
CA LEU A 16 -9.31 -4.62 14.07
C LEU A 16 -9.49 -4.99 12.61
N LEU A 17 -10.15 -4.11 11.85
CA LEU A 17 -10.13 -4.13 10.39
C LEU A 17 -9.26 -3.00 9.84
N LEU A 18 -8.42 -3.32 8.85
CA LEU A 18 -7.63 -2.36 8.09
C LEU A 18 -8.06 -2.42 6.63
N ALA A 19 -8.34 -1.27 6.03
CA ALA A 19 -8.69 -1.17 4.62
C ALA A 19 -7.89 -0.07 3.94
N SER A 20 -7.59 -0.24 2.65
CA SER A 20 -7.18 0.92 1.86
C SER A 20 -8.37 1.86 1.62
N ALA A 21 -8.12 3.14 1.38
CA ALA A 21 -9.16 4.14 1.07
C ALA A 21 -10.09 3.68 -0.07
N PHE A 22 -9.54 3.00 -1.09
CA PHE A 22 -10.29 2.42 -2.20
C PHE A 22 -11.32 1.37 -1.76
N HIS A 23 -10.98 0.53 -0.77
CA HIS A 23 -11.89 -0.54 -0.28
C HIS A 23 -12.74 -0.11 0.93
N ALA A 24 -12.54 1.11 1.45
CA ALA A 24 -13.15 1.55 2.69
C ALA A 24 -14.69 1.48 2.67
N GLY A 25 -15.33 1.75 1.53
CA GLY A 25 -16.79 1.72 1.41
C GLY A 25 -17.40 0.35 1.71
N GLY A 26 -16.76 -0.73 1.27
CA GLY A 26 -17.19 -2.10 1.56
C GLY A 26 -16.89 -2.50 2.99
N VAL A 27 -15.66 -2.22 3.45
CA VAL A 27 -15.20 -2.63 4.78
C VAL A 27 -15.90 -1.87 5.90
N ARG A 28 -16.27 -0.60 5.71
CA ARG A 28 -17.05 0.19 6.70
C ARG A 28 -18.35 -0.50 7.09
N ARG A 29 -19.05 -1.10 6.12
CA ARG A 29 -20.30 -1.84 6.41
C ARG A 29 -20.01 -3.05 7.28
N VAL A 30 -18.99 -3.83 6.92
CA VAL A 30 -18.61 -5.04 7.67
C VAL A 30 -18.15 -4.69 9.09
N ALA A 31 -17.33 -3.66 9.25
CA ALA A 31 -16.90 -3.15 10.55
C ALA A 31 -18.07 -2.76 11.44
N ALA A 32 -19.06 -2.05 10.88
CA ALA A 32 -20.26 -1.65 11.61
C ALA A 32 -21.10 -2.85 12.07
N VAL A 33 -21.27 -3.89 11.23
CA VAL A 33 -22.01 -5.09 11.63
C VAL A 33 -21.27 -5.86 12.71
N LEU A 34 -19.95 -6.02 12.58
CA LEU A 34 -19.12 -6.72 13.57
C LEU A 34 -18.83 -5.90 14.83
N ARG A 35 -19.21 -4.61 14.84
CA ARG A 35 -18.86 -3.63 15.89
C ARG A 35 -17.35 -3.58 16.17
N LYS A 36 -16.56 -3.65 15.11
CA LYS A 36 -15.10 -3.65 15.19
C LYS A 36 -14.52 -2.29 14.82
N PRO A 37 -13.42 -1.87 15.45
CA PRO A 37 -12.63 -0.75 14.96
C PRO A 37 -12.23 -0.96 13.50
N LEU A 38 -12.21 0.13 12.74
CA LEU A 38 -11.73 0.18 11.36
C LEU A 38 -10.74 1.33 11.24
N ALA A 39 -9.55 1.04 10.70
CA ALA A 39 -8.63 2.06 10.22
C ALA A 39 -8.63 2.09 8.69
N VAL A 40 -8.65 3.29 8.10
CA VAL A 40 -8.56 3.45 6.65
C VAL A 40 -7.21 4.04 6.30
N ALA A 41 -6.40 3.23 5.62
CA ALA A 41 -5.10 3.61 5.12
C ALA A 41 -5.21 4.21 3.71
N SER A 42 -4.81 5.46 3.54
CA SER A 42 -4.63 6.12 2.26
C SER A 42 -3.14 6.30 1.99
N VAL A 43 -2.78 6.37 0.70
CA VAL A 43 -1.41 6.67 0.31
C VAL A 43 -1.17 8.18 0.41
N HIS A 44 0.05 8.58 0.77
CA HIS A 44 0.42 10.00 0.81
C HIS A 44 0.23 10.66 -0.55
N ALA A 45 -0.42 11.83 -0.59
CA ALA A 45 -0.76 12.52 -1.84
C ALA A 45 0.47 12.84 -2.70
N ASP A 46 1.58 13.27 -2.08
CA ASP A 46 2.82 13.55 -2.81
C ASP A 46 3.38 12.34 -3.55
N LEU A 47 3.21 11.12 -3.00
CA LEU A 47 3.62 9.90 -3.70
C LEU A 47 2.72 9.63 -4.89
N VAL A 48 1.40 9.82 -4.74
CA VAL A 48 0.45 9.68 -5.85
C VAL A 48 0.76 10.68 -6.95
N ASN A 49 0.97 11.95 -6.60
CA ASN A 49 1.33 13.01 -7.54
C ASN A 49 2.65 12.70 -8.25
N ALA A 50 3.67 12.24 -7.54
CA ALA A 50 4.96 11.86 -8.14
C ALA A 50 4.81 10.70 -9.14
N ILE A 51 3.98 9.70 -8.84
CA ILE A 51 3.66 8.62 -9.77
C ILE A 51 2.96 9.16 -11.01
N GLU A 52 1.92 9.97 -10.85
CA GLU A 52 1.14 10.53 -11.96
C GLU A 52 1.96 11.46 -12.86
N ASP A 53 2.73 12.37 -12.26
CA ASP A 53 3.61 13.29 -12.99
C ASP A 53 4.68 12.54 -13.76
N ARG A 54 5.26 11.50 -13.14
CA ARG A 54 6.21 10.63 -13.81
C ARG A 54 5.55 9.91 -14.98
N LEU A 55 4.41 9.24 -14.77
CA LEU A 55 3.69 8.50 -15.81
C LEU A 55 3.17 9.38 -16.94
N ARG A 56 2.96 10.69 -16.71
CA ARG A 56 2.66 11.65 -17.77
C ARG A 56 3.90 11.89 -18.65
N ALA A 57 5.07 12.02 -18.04
CA ALA A 57 6.33 12.32 -18.71
C ALA A 57 6.97 11.09 -19.38
N ALA A 58 7.15 9.98 -18.65
CA ALA A 58 7.77 8.76 -19.17
C ALA A 58 7.34 7.50 -18.38
N PRO A 59 7.62 6.29 -18.89
CA PRO A 59 7.32 5.06 -18.17
C PRO A 59 7.99 5.00 -16.79
N LEU A 60 7.34 4.29 -15.86
CA LEU A 60 7.80 4.11 -14.48
C LEU A 60 8.06 2.65 -14.20
N THR A 61 9.23 2.35 -13.65
CA THR A 61 9.56 1.03 -13.13
C THR A 61 9.17 0.93 -11.66
N PHE A 62 8.37 -0.09 -11.34
CA PHE A 62 8.02 -0.50 -9.99
C PHE A 62 8.88 -1.68 -9.58
N VAL A 63 9.70 -1.49 -8.54
CA VAL A 63 10.44 -2.57 -7.90
C VAL A 63 9.66 -3.02 -6.67
N CYS A 64 9.11 -4.24 -6.71
CA CYS A 64 8.22 -4.75 -5.67
C CYS A 64 8.55 -6.18 -5.23
N ALA A 65 8.13 -6.51 -4.01
CA ALA A 65 8.32 -7.84 -3.41
C ALA A 65 7.19 -8.84 -3.76
N ASP A 66 6.04 -8.34 -4.20
CA ASP A 66 4.85 -9.14 -4.52
C ASP A 66 4.39 -8.82 -5.95
N PRO A 67 4.38 -9.79 -6.88
CA PRO A 67 3.91 -9.57 -8.25
C PRO A 67 2.46 -9.09 -8.28
N ARG A 68 1.60 -9.57 -7.36
CA ARG A 68 0.20 -9.15 -7.32
C ARG A 68 0.06 -7.66 -7.01
N PHE A 69 0.99 -7.09 -6.23
CA PHE A 69 1.02 -5.65 -5.99
C PHE A 69 1.36 -4.89 -7.27
N GLY A 70 2.39 -5.33 -8.00
CA GLY A 70 2.76 -4.71 -9.27
C GLY A 70 1.61 -4.73 -10.28
N GLU A 71 0.92 -5.87 -10.43
CA GLU A 71 -0.23 -6.00 -11.33
C GLU A 71 -1.38 -5.05 -10.96
N ARG A 72 -1.63 -4.86 -9.65
CA ARG A 72 -2.62 -3.87 -9.19
C ARG A 72 -2.22 -2.46 -9.61
N MET A 73 -0.95 -2.09 -9.47
CA MET A 73 -0.47 -0.76 -9.87
C MET A 73 -0.56 -0.55 -11.37
N ARG A 74 -0.20 -1.55 -12.17
CA ARG A 74 -0.42 -1.55 -13.62
C ARG A 74 -1.90 -1.39 -13.98
N THR A 75 -2.79 -2.08 -13.29
CA THR A 75 -4.23 -1.97 -13.55
C THR A 75 -4.77 -0.57 -13.21
N LEU A 76 -4.32 0.01 -12.10
CA LEU A 76 -4.81 1.30 -11.61
C LEU A 76 -4.23 2.50 -12.35
N HIS A 77 -2.96 2.43 -12.75
CA HIS A 77 -2.21 3.57 -13.27
C HIS A 77 -1.51 3.30 -14.60
N GLY A 78 -1.45 2.04 -15.04
CA GLY A 78 -0.61 1.64 -16.17
C GLY A 78 -1.16 2.04 -17.53
N ASN A 79 -2.43 2.41 -17.63
CA ASN A 79 -3.07 2.79 -18.89
C ASN A 79 -3.32 4.30 -18.95
N VAL A 80 -2.27 5.06 -19.26
CA VAL A 80 -2.35 6.51 -19.47
C VAL A 80 -2.26 6.77 -20.96
N GLY A 81 -3.37 7.17 -21.58
CA GLY A 81 -3.42 7.45 -23.02
C GLY A 81 -3.45 6.22 -23.94
N GLY A 82 -3.75 5.02 -23.42
CA GLY A 82 -3.85 3.80 -24.21
C GLY A 82 -2.57 2.96 -24.28
N GLU A 83 -1.47 3.44 -23.71
CA GLU A 83 -0.18 2.75 -23.67
C GLU A 83 0.14 2.23 -22.27
N GLU A 84 0.76 1.05 -22.19
CA GLU A 84 1.25 0.48 -20.95
C GLU A 84 2.54 1.19 -20.52
N ARG A 85 2.47 1.98 -19.43
CA ARG A 85 3.60 2.81 -18.96
C ARG A 85 4.22 2.34 -17.64
N ILE A 86 3.84 1.16 -17.14
CA ILE A 86 4.38 0.59 -15.90
C ILE A 86 5.14 -0.71 -16.18
N HIS A 87 6.43 -0.71 -15.82
CA HIS A 87 7.27 -1.90 -15.83
C HIS A 87 7.36 -2.44 -14.40
N ILE A 88 7.22 -3.75 -14.23
CA ILE A 88 7.34 -4.39 -12.92
C ILE A 88 8.64 -5.17 -12.88
N VAL A 89 9.43 -4.95 -11.84
CA VAL A 89 10.62 -5.73 -11.51
C VAL A 89 10.44 -6.30 -10.10
N LEU A 90 10.67 -7.59 -9.95
CA LEU A 90 10.60 -8.24 -8.65
C LEU A 90 11.92 -8.08 -7.92
N ALA A 91 11.86 -7.77 -6.63
CA ALA A 91 13.05 -7.65 -5.78
C ALA A 91 13.89 -8.94 -5.74
N ASP A 92 13.25 -10.09 -5.95
CA ASP A 92 13.91 -11.41 -5.92
C ASP A 92 14.54 -11.78 -7.29
N ASP A 93 14.31 -10.97 -8.33
CA ASP A 93 14.90 -11.15 -9.66
C ASP A 93 16.19 -10.34 -9.77
N ALA A 94 17.30 -10.96 -9.35
CA ALA A 94 18.61 -10.31 -9.30
C ALA A 94 19.08 -9.80 -10.67
N ASP A 95 18.80 -10.53 -11.75
CA ASP A 95 19.20 -10.15 -13.10
C ASP A 95 18.41 -8.92 -13.58
N ALA A 96 17.10 -8.90 -13.37
CA ALA A 96 16.27 -7.75 -13.71
C ALA A 96 16.64 -6.50 -12.89
N VAL A 97 16.94 -6.67 -11.60
CA VAL A 97 17.39 -5.58 -10.73
C VAL A 97 18.77 -5.05 -11.15
N ALA A 98 19.70 -5.93 -11.51
CA ALA A 98 21.02 -5.55 -12.01
C ALA A 98 20.95 -4.78 -13.33
N GLY A 99 19.97 -5.12 -14.19
CA GLY A 99 19.72 -4.45 -15.47
C GLY A 99 19.06 -3.07 -15.37
N LEU A 100 18.63 -2.63 -14.19
CA LEU A 100 17.99 -1.32 -14.03
C LEU A 100 18.96 -0.17 -14.32
N ASN A 101 18.49 0.81 -15.11
CA ASN A 101 19.19 2.07 -15.30
C ASN A 101 19.15 2.89 -14.00
N ARG A 102 20.30 3.08 -13.35
CA ARG A 102 20.42 3.77 -12.06
C ARG A 102 20.07 5.26 -12.12
N SER A 103 20.13 5.85 -13.30
CA SER A 103 19.75 7.26 -13.52
C SER A 103 18.24 7.46 -13.66
N GLU A 104 17.50 6.39 -13.96
CA GLU A 104 16.05 6.46 -14.12
C GLU A 104 15.35 6.30 -12.77
N PRO A 105 14.41 7.20 -12.42
CA PRO A 105 13.76 7.13 -11.14
C PRO A 105 12.75 5.97 -11.13
N VAL A 106 12.83 5.14 -10.08
CA VAL A 106 11.97 3.99 -9.85
C VAL A 106 11.08 4.22 -8.63
N LEU A 107 9.96 3.49 -8.55
CA LEU A 107 9.25 3.32 -7.29
C LEU A 107 9.73 2.02 -6.65
N LEU A 108 10.36 2.14 -5.49
CA LEU A 108 10.80 1.00 -4.68
C LEU A 108 9.87 0.82 -3.48
N THR A 109 9.19 -0.32 -3.36
CA THR A 109 8.36 -0.59 -2.19
C THR A 109 9.21 -0.89 -0.95
N LEU A 110 8.66 -0.64 0.24
CA LEU A 110 9.38 -0.92 1.49
C LEU A 110 9.84 -2.38 1.58
N ALA A 111 8.96 -3.33 1.29
CA ALA A 111 9.30 -4.75 1.31
C ALA A 111 10.36 -5.13 0.27
N ALA A 112 10.37 -4.47 -0.91
CA ALA A 112 11.44 -4.68 -1.88
C ALA A 112 12.78 -4.13 -1.37
N ARG A 113 12.78 -2.94 -0.76
CA ARG A 113 13.97 -2.35 -0.14
C ARG A 113 14.55 -3.23 0.96
N GLU A 114 13.69 -3.80 1.82
CA GLU A 114 14.13 -4.71 2.89
C GLU A 114 14.82 -5.97 2.35
N ARG A 115 14.37 -6.47 1.19
CA ARG A 115 14.99 -7.63 0.54
C ARG A 115 16.29 -7.29 -0.18
N LEU A 116 16.32 -6.14 -0.84
CA LEU A 116 17.46 -5.70 -1.63
C LEU A 116 18.59 -5.10 -0.78
N GLY A 117 18.27 -4.63 0.44
CA GLY A 117 19.22 -3.94 1.30
C GLY A 117 19.51 -2.53 0.82
N ASP A 118 20.77 -2.11 0.97
CA ASP A 118 21.23 -0.80 0.50
C ASP A 118 21.46 -0.86 -1.01
N VAL A 119 20.57 -0.20 -1.78
CA VAL A 119 20.63 -0.15 -3.23
C VAL A 119 20.69 1.29 -3.72
N ASP A 120 21.70 1.56 -4.53
CA ASP A 120 21.86 2.84 -5.21
C ASP A 120 20.90 2.89 -6.42
N LEU A 121 19.65 3.30 -6.15
CA LEU A 121 18.59 3.52 -7.12
C LEU A 121 18.04 4.93 -6.95
N SER A 122 17.86 5.65 -8.05
CA SER A 122 17.12 6.91 -8.06
C SER A 122 15.65 6.64 -7.74
N LEU A 123 15.08 7.31 -6.74
CA LEU A 123 13.69 7.09 -6.32
C LEU A 123 12.81 8.25 -6.78
N ILE A 124 11.60 7.95 -7.27
CA ILE A 124 10.62 9.00 -7.61
C ILE A 124 10.16 9.81 -6.39
N ALA A 125 10.32 9.25 -5.19
CA ALA A 125 10.02 9.90 -3.93
C ALA A 125 11.04 9.43 -2.87
N PRO A 126 11.70 10.36 -2.14
CA PRO A 126 12.70 10.04 -1.14
C PRO A 126 12.02 9.51 0.13
N HIS A 127 11.54 8.26 0.05
CA HIS A 127 10.98 7.49 1.14
C HIS A 127 9.71 8.06 1.77
N SER A 128 9.08 7.20 2.59
CA SER A 128 7.93 7.45 3.46
C SER A 128 7.66 8.92 3.85
N PRO A 129 6.38 9.32 3.95
CA PRO A 129 5.30 8.42 4.34
C PRO A 129 4.64 7.74 3.14
N SER A 130 4.51 6.41 3.19
CA SER A 130 3.58 5.73 2.29
C SER A 130 2.13 6.01 2.68
N PHE A 131 1.86 6.37 3.94
CA PHE A 131 0.51 6.71 4.43
C PHE A 131 0.30 8.21 4.50
N SER A 132 -0.92 8.68 4.24
CA SER A 132 -1.23 10.08 4.50
C SER A 132 -1.11 10.42 5.99
N PRO A 133 -0.87 11.70 6.36
CA PRO A 133 -0.84 12.13 7.75
C PRO A 133 -2.12 11.77 8.51
N GLU A 134 -3.27 11.84 7.85
CA GLU A 134 -4.57 11.46 8.41
C GLU A 134 -4.63 9.97 8.74
N SER A 135 -4.18 9.10 7.82
CA SER A 135 -4.13 7.65 8.07
C SER A 135 -3.12 7.29 9.15
N ALA A 136 -1.95 7.95 9.16
CA ALA A 136 -0.97 7.75 10.23
C ALA A 136 -1.56 8.13 11.59
N ARG A 137 -2.29 9.24 11.66
CA ARG A 137 -2.98 9.69 12.88
C ARG A 137 -4.07 8.72 13.31
N GLU A 138 -4.95 8.30 12.41
CA GLU A 138 -6.05 7.36 12.70
C GLU A 138 -5.52 6.02 13.22
N LEU A 139 -4.46 5.49 12.61
CA LEU A 139 -3.78 4.28 13.07
C LEU A 139 -3.15 4.45 14.45
N MET A 140 -2.48 5.57 14.71
CA MET A 140 -1.86 5.83 16.01
C MET A 140 -2.89 6.03 17.12
N GLU A 141 -3.96 6.79 16.88
CA GLU A 141 -5.06 6.98 17.85
C GLU A 141 -5.73 5.64 18.20
N LEU A 142 -5.93 4.80 17.20
CA LEU A 142 -6.47 3.46 17.38
C LEU A 142 -5.54 2.57 18.22
N LEU A 143 -4.24 2.53 17.91
CA LEU A 143 -3.26 1.74 18.67
C LEU A 143 -3.17 2.19 20.12
N ILE A 144 -3.16 3.50 20.36
CA ILE A 144 -3.16 4.08 21.72
C ILE A 144 -4.41 3.63 22.47
N ARG A 145 -5.60 3.74 21.86
CA ARG A 145 -6.86 3.32 22.50
C ARG A 145 -6.84 1.84 22.88
N LEU A 146 -6.43 0.97 21.95
CA LEU A 146 -6.38 -0.48 22.19
C LEU A 146 -5.42 -0.84 23.33
N ASN A 147 -4.25 -0.19 23.40
CA ASN A 147 -3.31 -0.40 24.50
C ASN A 147 -3.87 0.04 25.85
N MET A 148 -4.53 1.20 25.89
CA MET A 148 -5.14 1.73 27.12
C MET A 148 -6.31 0.85 27.61
N GLU A 149 -7.05 0.22 26.70
CA GLU A 149 -8.11 -0.74 27.05
C GLU A 149 -7.51 -2.03 27.62
N ALA A 150 -6.47 -2.58 26.98
CA ALA A 150 -5.77 -3.77 27.45
C ALA A 150 -5.11 -3.58 28.83
N GLU A 151 -4.62 -2.37 29.15
CA GLU A 151 -4.08 -2.06 30.48
C GLU A 151 -5.16 -2.00 31.58
N ARG A 152 -6.40 -1.63 31.24
CA ARG A 152 -7.51 -1.56 32.22
C ARG A 152 -8.11 -2.92 32.57
N GLU A 153 -7.89 -3.92 31.74
CA GLU A 153 -8.37 -5.29 31.92
C GLU A 153 -7.37 -6.19 32.66
N ARG A 154 -6.18 -5.67 33.01
CA ARG A 154 -5.17 -6.33 33.85
C ARG A 154 -5.31 -5.97 35.32
#